data_AF-A0A482UKY1-F1
#
_entry.id   AF-A0A482UKY1-F1
#
_cell.length_a   1.000
_cell.length_b   1.000
_cell.length_c   1.000
_cell.angle_alpha   90.00
_cell.angle_beta   90.00
_cell.angle_gamma   90.00
#
_symmetry.space_group_name_H-M   'P 1'
#
loop_
_entity.id
_entity.type
_entity.pdbx_description
1 polymer ?
#
loop_
_entity_poly.entity_id
_entity_poly.type
_entity_poly.pdbx_seq_one_letter_code
_entity_poly.pdbx_strand_id
1 'polypeptide(L)' 'MMLGNLHKWMQPIETPVPALFAPATSYITHEPYGVALVIGAFNYPVVLTLSPMIGAIAAGMECV' A
#
# COMPACT_ATOMS: atom_id res chain seq x y z
N MET A 1 6.41 -13.34 4.09
CA MET A 1 5.22 -12.70 4.69
C MET A 1 4.56 -11.69 3.76
N MET A 2 5.31 -10.74 3.16
CA MET A 2 4.79 -9.74 2.22
C MET A 2 4.15 -10.36 0.96
N LEU A 3 4.90 -11.19 0.22
CA LEU A 3 4.44 -11.82 -1.03
C LEU A 3 3.16 -12.67 -0.87
N GLY A 4 3.03 -13.38 0.26
CA GLY A 4 1.86 -14.23 0.51
C GLY A 4 0.60 -13.45 0.90
N ASN A 5 0.73 -12.21 1.38
CA ASN A 5 -0.41 -11.38 1.78
C ASN A 5 -0.72 -10.25 0.79
N LEU A 6 0.16 -9.98 -0.16
CA LEU A 6 0.03 -8.86 -1.08
C LEU A 6 -1.32 -8.84 -1.81
N HIS A 7 -1.73 -10.00 -2.35
CA HIS A 7 -3.02 -10.11 -3.03
C HIS A 7 -4.20 -9.80 -2.11
N LYS A 8 -4.14 -10.22 -0.84
CA LYS A 8 -5.17 -9.93 0.16
C LYS A 8 -5.21 -8.44 0.52
N TRP A 9 -4.06 -7.77 0.60
CA TRP A 9 -3.98 -6.35 0.92
C TRP A 9 -4.46 -5.43 -0.20
N MET A 10 -4.43 -5.89 -1.45
CA MET A 10 -4.93 -5.14 -2.61
C MET A 10 -6.44 -5.31 -2.84
N GLN A 11 -7.12 -6.20 -2.11
CA GLN A 11 -8.56 -6.42 -2.32
C GLN A 11 -9.38 -5.23 -1.81
N PRO A 12 -10.43 -4.81 -2.55
CA PRO A 12 -11.35 -3.79 -2.07
C PRO A 12 -12.02 -4.19 -0.76
N ILE A 13 -12.13 -3.24 0.17
CA ILE A 13 -12.76 -3.44 1.47
C ILE A 13 -14.17 -2.87 1.39
N GLU A 14 -15.19 -3.72 1.50
CA GLU A 14 -16.58 -3.29 1.56
C GLU A 14 -16.83 -2.48 2.84
N THR A 15 -17.56 -1.38 2.71
CA THR A 15 -17.92 -0.51 3.84
C THR A 15 -19.44 -0.41 3.97
N PRO A 16 -19.95 -0.30 5.21
CA PRO A 16 -21.39 -0.20 5.42
C PRO A 16 -21.94 1.11 4.85
N VAL A 17 -22.97 0.99 4.02
CA VAL A 17 -23.70 2.13 3.45
C VAL A 17 -24.87 2.48 4.37
N PRO A 18 -25.03 3.74 4.82
CA PRO A 18 -26.23 4.15 5.56
C PRO A 18 -27.49 3.87 4.75
N ALA A 19 -28.55 3.39 5.41
CA ALA A 19 -29.80 2.98 4.75
C ALA A 19 -30.45 4.09 3.89
N LEU A 20 -30.14 5.37 4.17
CA LEU A 20 -30.55 6.52 3.38
C LEU A 20 -30.09 6.46 1.91
N PHE A 21 -28.96 5.80 1.65
CA PHE A 21 -28.36 5.69 0.32
C PHE A 21 -28.64 4.35 -0.37
N ALA A 22 -29.51 3.50 0.17
CA ALA A 22 -29.87 2.24 -0.49
C ALA A 22 -30.47 2.50 -1.88
N PRO A 23 -30.06 1.79 -2.95
CA PRO A 23 -29.26 0.54 -2.98
C PRO A 23 -27.76 0.74 -3.27
N ALA A 24 -27.17 1.89 -2.93
CA ALA A 24 -25.76 2.14 -3.19
C ALA A 24 -24.84 1.16 -2.44
N THR A 25 -23.69 0.88 -3.04
CA THR A 25 -22.60 0.09 -2.46
C THR A 25 -21.38 0.99 -2.29
N SER A 26 -20.62 0.81 -1.19
CA SER A 26 -19.37 1.53 -0.96
C SER A 26 -18.23 0.56 -0.68
N TYR A 27 -17.08 0.85 -1.28
CA TYR A 27 -15.87 0.07 -1.13
C TYR A 27 -14.66 1.02 -1.04
N ILE A 28 -13.64 0.58 -0.32
CA ILE A 28 -12.34 1.26 -0.23
C ILE A 28 -11.36 0.45 -1.07
N THR A 29 -10.72 1.11 -2.03
CA THR A 29 -9.66 0.55 -2.88
C THR A 29 -8.34 1.22 -2.52
N HIS A 30 -7.25 0.44 -2.55
CA HIS A 30 -5.90 0.93 -2.30
C HIS A 30 -5.17 1.16 -3.62
N GLU A 31 -4.84 2.41 -3.91
CA GLU A 31 -4.12 2.82 -5.11
C GLU A 31 -2.73 3.38 -4.76
N PRO A 32 -1.71 3.17 -5.60
CA PRO A 32 -0.38 3.73 -5.39
C PRO A 32 -0.40 5.26 -5.49
N TYR A 33 0.37 5.92 -4.62
CA TYR A 33 0.51 7.38 -4.66
C TYR A 33 1.38 7.89 -5.83
N GLY A 34 2.14 7.02 -6.49
CA GLY A 34 3.10 7.39 -7.54
C GLY A 34 4.55 7.09 -7.13
N VAL A 35 5.32 8.12 -6.81
CA VAL A 35 6.77 8.01 -6.54
C VAL A 35 7.10 8.11 -5.05
N ALA A 36 7.90 7.18 -4.52
CA ALA A 36 8.45 7.18 -3.16
C ALA A 36 9.94 7.57 -3.19
N LEU A 37 10.33 8.55 -2.37
CA LEU A 37 11.74 8.87 -2.11
C LEU A 37 12.23 8.10 -0.88
N VAL A 38 13.31 7.33 -1.02
CA VAL A 38 13.90 6.54 0.08
C VAL A 38 15.25 7.10 0.49
N ILE A 39 15.31 7.75 1.65
CA ILE A 39 16.55 8.35 2.19
C ILE A 39 17.21 7.36 3.16
N GLY A 40 18.35 6.80 2.76
CA GLY A 40 19.13 5.88 3.57
C GLY A 40 19.91 6.56 4.70
N ALA A 41 20.06 5.87 5.84
CA ALA A 41 20.93 6.28 6.95
C ALA A 41 22.29 5.56 6.91
N PHE A 42 23.34 6.18 7.44
CA PHE A 42 24.73 5.71 7.31
C PHE A 42 25.10 4.49 8.17
N ASN A 43 24.32 4.19 9.21
CA ASN A 43 24.62 3.13 10.18
C ASN A 43 24.33 1.72 9.62
N TYR A 44 23.26 1.57 8.85
CA TYR A 44 22.90 0.32 8.16
C TYR A 44 22.35 0.64 6.77
N PRO A 45 23.21 1.15 5.86
CA PRO A 45 22.78 1.77 4.61
C PRO A 45 22.03 0.81 3.70
N VAL A 46 22.31 -0.49 3.77
CA VAL A 46 21.60 -1.50 2.97
C VAL A 46 20.22 -1.78 3.54
N VAL A 47 20.13 -2.16 4.82
CA VAL A 47 18.87 -2.62 5.43
C VAL A 47 17.86 -1.47 5.57
N LEU A 48 18.32 -0.29 5.98
CA LEU A 48 17.43 0.86 6.21
C LEU A 48 16.91 1.49 4.92
N THR A 49 17.59 1.27 3.79
CA THR A 49 17.12 1.72 2.48
C THR A 49 16.26 0.65 1.82
N LEU A 50 16.65 -0.63 1.85
CA LEU A 50 15.90 -1.70 1.20
C LEU A 50 14.57 -2.01 1.89
N SER A 51 14.49 -1.94 3.22
CA SER A 51 13.27 -2.22 3.98
C SER A 51 12.07 -1.36 3.53
N PRO A 52 12.17 -0.01 3.53
CA PRO A 52 11.08 0.84 3.03
C PRO A 52 10.89 0.72 1.51
N MET A 53 11.95 0.50 0.72
CA MET A 53 11.85 0.32 -0.73
C MET A 53 11.00 -0.90 -1.11
N ILE A 54 11.18 -2.04 -0.41
CA ILE A 54 10.36 -3.24 -0.63
C ILE A 54 8.87 -2.96 -0.33
N GLY A 55 8.59 -2.15 0.69
CA GLY A 55 7.24 -1.70 1.01
C GLY A 55 6.61 -0.83 -0.08
N ALA A 56 7.37 0.16 -0.57
CA ALA A 56 6.93 1.04 -1.65
C ALA A 56 6.66 0.28 -2.96
N ILE A 57 7.55 -0.65 -3.34
CA ILE A 57 7.34 -1.52 -4.51
C ILE A 57 6.10 -2.40 -4.33
N ALA A 58 5.91 -2.99 -3.14
CA ALA A 58 4.72 -3.78 -2.84
C ALA A 58 3.44 -2.95 -2.93
N ALA A 59 3.48 -1.66 -2.60
CA ALA A 59 2.35 -0.74 -2.77
C ALA A 59 2.13 -0.32 -4.23
N GLY A 60 3.00 -0.71 -5.17
CA GLY A 60 2.93 -0.30 -6.58
C GLY A 60 3.55 1.07 -6.88
N MET A 61 4.41 1.58 -6.00
CA MET A 61 5.09 2.87 -6.17
C MET A 61 6.43 2.72 -6.89
N GLU A 62 6.79 3.73 -7.69
CA GLU A 62 8.14 3.88 -8.24
C GLU A 62 9.06 4.43 -7.14
N CYS A 63 10.30 3.96 -7.05
CA CYS A 63 11.23 4.36 -5.97
C CYS A 63 12.39 5.20 -6.52
N VAL A 64 12.75 6.26 -5.80
CA VAL A 64 13.92 7.13 -6.02
C VAL A 64 14.82 7.12 -4.79
#